data_AF-A0A7U5TPT1-F1
#
_entry.id   AF-A0A7U5TPT1-F1
#
_cell.length_a   1.000
_cell.length_b   1.000
_cell.length_c   1.000
_cell.angle_alpha   90.00
_cell.angle_beta   90.00
_cell.angle_gamma   90.00
#
_symmetry.space_group_name_H-M   'P 1'
#
loop_
_entity.id
_entity.type
_entity.pdbx_description
1 polymer ?
#
loop_
_entity_poly.entity_id
_entity_poly.type
_entity_poly.pdbx_seq_one_letter_code
_entity_poly.pdbx_strand_id
1 'polypeptide(L)'
;MSNINKQALREAAEKATPGRVGDRIDGSGSIKYECHGYDGSLVLRTDHKNMEYGFIGDNSNADELFFRLCVPDVILALLDELEAAEKRIAELERKEQHSDRQSVIDALASSGEEWSDIEEYMQKWDAERAAAAGKGE
;
A
#
# COMPACT_ATOMS: atom_id res chain seq x y z
N MET A 1 -14.07 10.49 4.69
CA MET A 1 -12.65 10.69 4.34
C MET A 1 -11.92 11.07 5.60
N SER A 2 -10.93 10.27 5.96
CA SER A 2 -10.01 10.52 7.06
C SER A 2 -9.17 11.77 6.76
N ASN A 3 -9.03 12.68 7.72
CA ASN A 3 -8.17 13.87 7.62
C ASN A 3 -6.69 13.49 7.82
N ILE A 4 -6.20 12.44 7.13
CA ILE A 4 -4.80 12.03 7.25
C ILE A 4 -3.93 13.07 6.56
N ASN A 5 -2.97 13.64 7.30
CA ASN A 5 -1.93 14.45 6.70
C ASN A 5 -0.83 13.54 6.11
N LYS A 6 -1.08 13.01 4.91
CA LYS A 6 -0.17 12.09 4.20
C LYS A 6 1.20 12.71 3.93
N GLN A 7 1.24 14.01 3.64
CA GLN A 7 2.49 14.71 3.37
C GLN A 7 3.35 14.79 4.62
N ALA A 8 2.77 15.15 5.78
CA ALA A 8 3.49 15.16 7.05
C ALA A 8 3.98 13.75 7.45
N LEU A 9 3.17 12.71 7.22
CA LEU A 9 3.59 11.34 7.50
C LEU A 9 4.74 10.91 6.60
N ARG A 10 4.71 11.26 5.30
CA ARG A 10 5.80 10.99 4.36
C ARG A 10 7.09 11.70 4.77
N GLU A 11 7.02 12.99 5.06
CA GLU A 11 8.18 13.77 5.50
C GLU A 11 8.77 13.27 6.82
N ALA A 12 7.92 12.81 7.75
CA ALA A 12 8.39 12.19 8.98
C ALA A 12 9.06 10.84 8.72
N ALA A 13 8.48 10.01 7.85
CA ALA A 13 9.06 8.72 7.47
C ALA A 13 10.42 8.86 6.77
N GLU A 14 10.58 9.85 5.89
CA GLU A 14 11.84 10.12 5.17
C GLU A 14 12.95 10.65 6.06
N LYS A 15 12.60 11.35 7.15
CA LYS A 15 13.56 11.88 8.14
C LYS A 15 13.90 10.88 9.24
N ALA A 16 13.01 9.94 9.51
CA ALA A 16 13.23 8.90 10.49
C ALA A 16 14.31 7.93 10.02
N THR A 17 14.99 7.34 10.98
CA THR A 17 15.94 6.27 10.80
C THR A 17 15.23 5.05 10.17
N PRO A 18 15.64 4.60 8.97
CA PRO A 18 14.97 3.47 8.31
C PRO A 18 15.27 2.18 9.08
N GLY A 19 14.30 1.28 9.37
CA GLY A 19 14.61 0.07 10.14
C GLY A 19 13.50 -0.83 10.67
N ARG A 20 13.92 -1.92 11.35
CA ARG A 20 13.06 -2.86 12.10
C ARG A 20 12.76 -2.32 13.49
N VAL A 21 11.53 -2.50 13.95
CA VAL A 21 11.15 -2.15 15.34
C VAL A 21 11.51 -3.29 16.30
N GLY A 22 12.71 -3.20 16.89
CA GLY A 22 13.10 -3.81 18.17
C GLY A 22 13.42 -5.32 18.18
N ASP A 23 14.55 -5.68 18.78
CA ASP A 23 14.81 -7.05 19.27
C ASP A 23 14.56 -7.08 20.79
N ARG A 24 13.73 -8.00 21.26
CA ARG A 24 13.54 -8.21 22.70
C ARG A 24 14.79 -8.85 23.28
N ILE A 25 15.45 -8.18 24.21
CA ILE A 25 16.61 -8.71 24.94
C ILE A 25 16.10 -9.53 26.14
N ASP A 26 15.92 -10.83 25.96
CA ASP A 26 15.55 -11.73 27.05
C ASP A 26 16.73 -11.96 28.03
N GLY A 27 16.43 -12.08 29.34
CA GLY A 27 17.41 -12.40 30.38
C GLY A 27 17.66 -11.31 31.43
N SER A 28 17.05 -10.13 31.29
CA SER A 28 17.11 -9.06 32.27
C SER A 28 15.81 -9.04 33.09
N GLY A 29 15.87 -9.22 34.42
CA GLY A 29 14.73 -9.01 35.33
C GLY A 29 14.21 -7.56 35.39
N SER A 30 14.53 -6.74 34.39
CA SER A 30 14.13 -5.36 34.18
C SER A 30 13.92 -5.14 32.68
N ILE A 31 13.00 -4.26 32.31
CA ILE A 31 12.71 -3.93 30.91
C ILE A 31 13.97 -3.37 30.23
N LYS A 32 14.46 -4.07 29.20
CA LYS A 32 15.53 -3.63 28.30
C LYS A 32 15.12 -3.85 26.86
N TYR A 33 15.06 -2.78 26.08
CA TYR A 33 14.77 -2.83 24.65
C TYR A 33 15.69 -1.88 23.89
N GLU A 34 16.20 -2.36 22.78
CA GLU A 34 16.91 -1.57 21.78
C GLU A 34 16.23 -1.77 20.42
N CYS A 35 16.02 -0.66 19.73
CA CYS A 35 15.49 -0.63 18.38
C CYS A 35 16.58 -0.09 17.45
N HIS A 36 16.87 -0.81 16.37
CA HIS A 36 17.90 -0.44 15.42
C HIS A 36 17.31 -0.18 14.03
N GLY A 37 17.89 0.81 13.36
CA GLY A 37 17.75 1.03 11.93
C GLY A 37 18.23 -0.17 11.10
N TYR A 38 17.79 -0.26 9.84
CA TYR A 38 18.33 -1.16 8.82
C TYR A 38 19.82 -0.90 8.55
N ASP A 39 20.26 0.33 8.79
CA ASP A 39 21.67 0.74 8.71
C ASP A 39 22.46 0.41 10.00
N GLY A 40 21.79 -0.19 11.00
CA GLY A 40 22.38 -0.55 12.29
C GLY A 40 22.46 0.61 13.29
N SER A 41 21.95 1.80 12.96
CA SER A 41 21.91 2.93 13.90
C SER A 41 20.89 2.68 15.02
N LEU A 42 21.16 3.17 16.23
CA LEU A 42 20.27 2.99 17.37
C LEU A 42 19.17 4.06 17.37
N VAL A 43 17.91 3.63 17.41
CA VAL A 43 16.70 4.47 17.30
C VAL A 43 16.04 4.72 18.65
N LEU A 44 15.85 3.67 19.46
CA LEU A 44 15.17 3.76 20.75
C LEU A 44 15.87 2.85 21.76
N ARG A 45 16.09 3.36 22.97
CA ARG A 45 16.63 2.59 24.11
C ARG A 45 15.76 2.77 25.34
N THR A 46 15.57 1.67 26.06
CA THR A 46 14.99 1.66 27.41
C THR A 46 15.91 0.82 28.28
N ASP A 47 16.66 1.42 29.20
CA ASP A 47 17.47 0.74 30.21
C ASP A 47 17.17 1.30 31.60
N HIS A 48 16.40 0.53 32.37
CA HIS A 48 16.03 0.91 33.73
C HIS A 48 17.20 0.99 34.71
N LYS A 49 18.28 0.22 34.49
CA LYS A 49 19.42 0.23 35.42
C LYS A 49 20.24 1.51 35.30
N ASN A 50 20.30 2.07 34.10
CA ASN A 50 21.08 3.27 33.80
C ASN A 50 20.21 4.54 33.68
N MET A 51 18.89 4.41 33.88
CA MET A 51 17.89 5.47 33.66
C MET A 51 17.95 6.07 32.23
N GLU A 52 18.35 5.28 31.24
CA GLU A 52 18.39 5.70 29.84
C GLU A 52 17.09 5.33 29.13
N TYR A 53 16.32 6.33 28.75
CA TYR A 53 15.00 6.13 28.13
C TYR A 53 14.78 7.12 27.00
N GLY A 54 14.30 6.63 25.86
CA GLY A 54 13.79 7.46 24.78
C GLY A 54 14.38 7.13 23.42
N PHE A 55 14.12 8.02 22.47
CA PHE A 55 14.72 8.01 21.15
C PHE A 55 16.16 8.50 21.25
N ILE A 56 17.09 7.77 20.64
CA ILE A 56 18.54 7.99 20.75
C ILE A 56 19.11 8.32 19.37
N GLY A 57 20.29 8.92 19.32
CA GLY A 57 20.99 9.25 18.07
C GLY A 57 20.58 10.58 17.46
N ASP A 58 21.25 10.92 16.36
CA ASP A 58 21.15 12.23 15.70
C ASP A 58 19.73 12.50 15.16
N ASN A 59 18.98 11.45 14.82
CA ASN A 59 17.61 11.53 14.30
C ASN A 59 16.52 11.38 15.37
N SER A 60 16.87 11.33 16.66
CA SER A 60 15.93 11.06 17.77
C SER A 60 14.60 11.82 17.71
N ASN A 61 14.62 13.13 17.40
CA ASN A 61 13.40 13.93 17.25
C ASN A 61 12.54 13.51 16.04
N ALA A 62 13.16 13.13 14.93
CA ALA A 62 12.47 12.66 13.74
C ALA A 62 11.88 11.26 13.97
N ASP A 63 12.62 10.40 14.66
CA ASP A 63 12.17 9.06 15.06
C ASP A 63 10.97 9.13 16.00
N GLU A 64 11.02 10.01 17.01
CA GLU A 64 9.89 10.26 17.91
C GLU A 64 8.66 10.78 17.16
N LEU A 65 8.86 11.75 16.27
CA LEU A 65 7.78 12.33 15.48
C LEU A 65 7.11 11.28 14.59
N PHE A 66 7.89 10.48 13.87
CA PHE A 66 7.36 9.43 13.01
C PHE A 66 6.59 8.38 13.82
N PHE A 67 7.15 7.92 14.94
CA PHE A 67 6.48 6.98 15.83
C PHE A 67 5.14 7.53 16.35
N ARG A 68 5.10 8.82 16.72
CA ARG A 68 3.88 9.47 17.22
C ARG A 68 2.81 9.67 16.14
N LEU A 69 3.19 9.76 14.86
CA LEU A 69 2.25 9.87 13.75
C LEU A 69 1.68 8.52 13.32
N CYS A 70 2.41 7.43 13.53
CA CYS A 70 2.01 6.06 13.23
C CYS A 70 1.05 5.46 14.28
N VAL A 71 -0.04 6.17 14.59
CA VAL A 71 -1.11 5.66 15.48
C VAL A 71 -2.04 4.70 14.73
N PRO A 72 -2.69 3.74 15.43
CA PRO A 72 -3.56 2.75 14.79
C PRO A 72 -4.61 3.36 13.85
N ASP A 73 -5.25 4.46 14.25
CA ASP A 73 -6.28 5.13 13.44
C ASP A 73 -5.73 5.64 12.10
N VAL A 74 -4.48 6.13 12.07
CA VAL A 74 -3.83 6.60 10.84
C VAL A 74 -3.49 5.42 9.93
N ILE A 75 -3.01 4.30 10.50
CA ILE A 75 -2.69 3.10 9.73
C ILE A 75 -3.94 2.47 9.13
N LEU A 76 -5.01 2.32 9.93
CA LEU A 76 -6.29 1.80 9.45
C LEU A 76 -6.88 2.68 8.35
N ALA A 77 -6.82 4.00 8.52
CA ALA A 77 -7.32 4.92 7.52
C ALA A 77 -6.50 4.90 6.22
N LEU A 78 -5.17 4.66 6.28
CA LEU A 78 -4.36 4.43 5.08
C LEU A 78 -4.76 3.14 4.35
N LEU A 79 -5.08 2.07 5.09
CA LEU A 79 -5.56 0.80 4.52
C LEU A 79 -6.93 0.97 3.87
N ASP A 80 -7.87 1.65 4.53
CA ASP A 80 -9.20 1.94 3.97
C ASP A 80 -9.11 2.73 2.67
N GLU A 81 -8.23 3.74 2.61
CA GLU A 81 -8.02 4.55 1.40
C GLU A 81 -7.35 3.75 0.27
N LEU A 82 -6.45 2.82 0.60
CA LEU A 82 -5.83 1.92 -0.38
C LEU A 82 -6.87 0.96 -0.96
N GLU A 83 -7.66 0.28 -0.13
CA GLU A 83 -8.73 -0.61 -0.58
C GLU A 83 -9.77 0.13 -1.42
N ALA A 84 -10.12 1.37 -1.06
CA ALA A 84 -11.03 2.19 -1.84
C ALA A 84 -10.45 2.55 -3.22
N ALA A 85 -9.15 2.83 -3.29
CA ALA A 85 -8.46 3.09 -4.55
C ALA A 85 -8.42 1.84 -5.43
N GLU A 86 -8.11 0.67 -4.87
CA GLU A 86 -8.12 -0.62 -5.58
C GLU A 86 -9.51 -0.96 -6.13
N LYS A 87 -10.56 -0.80 -5.31
CA LYS A 87 -11.96 -0.97 -5.75
C LYS A 87 -12.31 -0.03 -6.89
N ARG A 88 -11.82 1.23 -6.84
CA ARG A 88 -12.05 2.20 -7.91
C ARG A 88 -11.30 1.85 -9.19
N ILE A 89 -10.07 1.37 -9.10
CA ILE A 89 -9.30 0.90 -10.26
C ILE A 89 -10.04 -0.26 -10.92
N ALA A 90 -10.42 -1.29 -10.16
CA ALA A 90 -11.17 -2.43 -10.69
C ALA A 90 -12.52 -2.03 -11.32
N GLU A 91 -13.21 -1.02 -10.78
CA GLU A 91 -14.42 -0.46 -11.39
C GLU A 91 -14.13 0.23 -12.73
N LEU A 92 -13.06 1.03 -12.80
CA LEU A 92 -12.66 1.71 -14.02
C LEU A 92 -12.21 0.74 -15.11
N GLU A 93 -11.41 -0.26 -14.76
CA GLU A 93 -10.98 -1.31 -15.68
C GLU A 93 -12.18 -2.08 -16.25
N ARG A 94 -13.18 -2.42 -15.43
CA ARG A 94 -14.42 -3.05 -15.92
C ARG A 94 -15.21 -2.14 -16.87
N LYS A 95 -15.28 -0.83 -16.58
CA LYS A 95 -15.95 0.14 -17.45
C LYS A 95 -15.22 0.33 -18.77
N GLU A 96 -13.90 0.38 -18.74
CA GLU A 96 -13.06 0.46 -19.94
C GLU A 96 -13.22 -0.78 -20.81
N GLN A 97 -13.14 -1.98 -20.21
CA GLN A 97 -13.39 -3.24 -20.92
C GLN A 97 -14.79 -3.28 -21.56
N HIS A 98 -15.83 -2.84 -20.83
CA HIS A 98 -17.18 -2.75 -21.39
C HIS A 98 -17.27 -1.74 -22.54
N SER A 99 -16.64 -0.57 -22.39
CA SER A 99 -16.61 0.46 -23.43
C SER A 99 -15.92 -0.02 -24.70
N ASP A 100 -14.75 -0.63 -24.56
CA ASP A 100 -14.01 -1.27 -25.65
C ASP A 100 -14.88 -2.30 -26.36
N ARG A 101 -15.47 -3.22 -25.59
CA ARG A 101 -16.33 -4.28 -26.10
C ARG A 101 -17.48 -3.71 -26.93
N GLN A 102 -18.14 -2.67 -26.42
CA GLN A 102 -19.25 -2.02 -27.12
C GLN A 102 -18.78 -1.33 -28.40
N SER A 103 -17.63 -0.65 -28.38
CA SER A 103 -17.09 0.02 -29.57
C SER A 103 -16.78 -0.95 -30.72
N VAL A 104 -16.31 -2.16 -30.40
CA VAL A 104 -16.03 -3.21 -31.39
C VAL A 104 -17.34 -3.70 -32.00
N ILE A 105 -18.36 -3.94 -31.17
CA ILE A 105 -19.70 -4.34 -31.64
C ILE A 105 -20.29 -3.27 -32.57
N ASP A 106 -20.24 -2.01 -32.16
CA ASP A 106 -20.78 -0.88 -32.94
C ASP A 106 -20.06 -0.76 -34.30
N ALA A 107 -18.74 -0.97 -34.32
CA ALA A 107 -17.96 -0.97 -35.55
C ALA A 107 -18.37 -2.11 -36.50
N LEU A 108 -18.48 -3.35 -36.02
CA LEU A 108 -18.86 -4.51 -36.82
C LEU A 108 -20.30 -4.41 -37.35
N ALA A 109 -21.21 -3.95 -36.50
CA ALA A 109 -22.60 -3.67 -36.88
C ALA A 109 -22.66 -2.58 -37.97
N SER A 110 -21.83 -1.54 -37.88
CA SER A 110 -21.77 -0.47 -38.87
C SER A 110 -21.18 -0.89 -40.22
N SER A 111 -20.32 -1.92 -40.25
CA SER A 111 -19.81 -2.51 -41.48
C SER A 111 -20.79 -3.45 -42.17
N GLY A 112 -21.96 -3.71 -41.56
CA GLY A 112 -22.99 -4.58 -42.10
C GLY A 112 -22.71 -6.08 -41.90
N GLU A 113 -21.91 -6.45 -40.90
CA GLU A 113 -21.73 -7.86 -40.56
C GLU A 113 -23.02 -8.44 -39.97
N GLU A 114 -23.28 -9.72 -40.28
CA GLU A 114 -24.43 -10.45 -39.75
C GLU A 114 -24.26 -10.69 -38.24
N TRP A 115 -25.36 -10.62 -37.50
CA TRP A 115 -25.32 -10.67 -36.04
C TRP A 115 -24.71 -11.98 -35.49
N SER A 116 -24.86 -13.09 -36.23
CA SER A 116 -24.24 -14.38 -35.89
C SER A 116 -22.71 -14.33 -35.92
N ASP A 117 -22.15 -13.61 -36.89
CA ASP A 117 -20.70 -13.53 -37.08
C ASP A 117 -20.07 -12.59 -36.05
N ILE A 118 -20.77 -11.49 -35.72
CA ILE A 118 -20.41 -10.60 -34.62
C ILE A 118 -20.40 -11.36 -33.29
N GLU A 119 -21.43 -12.17 -33.02
CA GLU A 119 -21.51 -12.95 -31.78
C GLU A 119 -20.35 -13.96 -31.67
N GLU A 120 -20.03 -14.69 -32.74
CA GLU A 120 -18.91 -15.63 -32.75
C GLU A 120 -17.56 -14.92 -32.56
N TYR A 121 -17.38 -13.76 -33.21
CA TYR A 121 -16.19 -12.94 -33.05
C TYR A 121 -16.03 -12.44 -31.61
N MET A 122 -17.09 -11.90 -31.02
CA MET A 122 -17.05 -11.38 -29.65
C MET A 122 -16.80 -12.49 -28.62
N GLN A 123 -17.29 -13.71 -28.84
CA GLN A 123 -16.97 -14.85 -27.98
C GLN A 123 -15.46 -15.17 -27.98
N LYS A 124 -14.81 -15.16 -29.15
CA LYS A 124 -13.36 -15.35 -29.27
C LYS A 124 -12.61 -14.19 -28.61
N TRP A 125 -13.04 -12.95 -28.86
CA TRP A 125 -12.46 -11.75 -28.28
C TRP A 125 -12.53 -11.72 -26.75
N ASP A 126 -13.69 -12.08 -26.18
CA ASP A 126 -13.89 -12.16 -24.72
C ASP A 126 -13.00 -13.28 -24.12
N ALA A 127 -12.86 -14.43 -24.80
CA ALA A 127 -12.01 -15.53 -24.35
C ALA A 127 -10.51 -15.18 -24.36
N GLU A 128 -10.02 -14.49 -25.40
CA GLU A 128 -8.63 -14.04 -25.48
C GLU A 128 -8.28 -13.03 -24.38
N ARG A 129 -9.18 -12.07 -24.11
CA ARG A 129 -8.98 -11.08 -23.05
C ARG A 129 -9.06 -11.68 -21.65
N ALA A 130 -9.95 -12.64 -21.42
CA ALA A 130 -10.00 -13.39 -20.16
C ALA A 130 -8.71 -14.20 -19.93
N ALA A 131 -8.17 -14.83 -20.97
CA ALA A 131 -6.90 -15.58 -20.88
C ALA A 131 -5.68 -14.67 -20.66
N ALA A 132 -5.72 -13.41 -21.12
CA ALA A 132 -4.68 -12.42 -20.87
C ALA A 132 -4.70 -11.90 -19.42
N ALA A 133 -5.89 -11.72 -18.83
CA ALA A 133 -6.04 -11.27 -17.44
C ALA A 133 -5.56 -12.29 -16.40
N GLY A 134 -5.70 -13.60 -16.69
CA GLY A 134 -5.32 -14.68 -15.77
C GLY A 134 -3.83 -15.07 -15.72
N LYS A 135 -2.94 -14.37 -16.44
CA LYS A 135 -1.49 -14.66 -16.46
C LYS A 135 -0.65 -13.74 -15.56
N GLY A 136 -1.29 -12.90 -14.76
CA GLY A 136 -0.65 -11.89 -13.91
C GLY A 136 -0.56 -12.24 -12.41
N GLU A 137 -0.95 -13.44 -11.99
CA GLU A 137 -0.82 -13.92 -10.59
C GLU A 137 0.40 -14.84 -10.39
#